data_AF-A0A661TQ58-F1
#
_entry.id   AF-A0A661TQ58-F1
#
_cell.length_a   1.000
_cell.length_b   1.000
_cell.length_c   1.000
_cell.angle_alpha   90.00
_cell.angle_beta   90.00
_cell.angle_gamma   90.00
#
_symmetry.space_group_name_H-M   'P 1'
#
loop_
_entity.id
_entity.type
_entity.pdbx_description
1 polymer ?
#
loop_
_entity_poly.entity_id
_entity_poly.type
_entity_poly.pdbx_seq_one_letter_code
_entity_poly.pdbx_strand_id
1 'polypeptide(L)'
;MKTAKTMYGLEYKSYDGNRTFDIFEIFSKAEKRAEKIDKLDYQYAPLFIFKAEFNPKRIYTENGAWNYDDCMDTLDYNTIKILKHLS
;
A
#
# COMPACT_ATOMS: atom_id res chain seq x y z
N MET A 1 -20.44 9.06 10.83
CA MET A 1 -19.47 9.47 9.79
C MET A 1 -18.34 8.46 9.76
N LYS A 2 -18.05 7.87 8.60
CA LYS A 2 -16.77 7.16 8.40
C LYS A 2 -15.69 8.25 8.48
N THR A 3 -14.88 8.26 9.54
CA THR A 3 -13.61 8.98 9.50
C THR A 3 -12.74 8.24 8.49
N ALA A 4 -12.22 8.93 7.49
CA ALA A 4 -11.35 8.37 6.46
C ALA A 4 -9.99 9.04 6.55
N LYS A 5 -8.92 8.28 6.31
CA LYS A 5 -7.55 8.79 6.28
C LYS A 5 -6.99 8.62 4.89
N THR A 6 -6.66 9.72 4.22
CA THR A 6 -6.01 9.66 2.92
C THR A 6 -4.56 9.23 3.07
N MET A 7 -4.18 8.12 2.45
CA MET A 7 -2.82 7.56 2.49
C MET A 7 -2.42 7.03 1.12
N TYR A 8 -1.18 6.56 1.02
CA TYR A 8 -0.62 5.96 -0.18
C TYR A 8 -0.43 4.46 0.02
N GLY A 9 -0.77 3.67 -0.99
CA GLY A 9 -0.48 2.25 -1.01
C GLY A 9 0.54 1.94 -2.10
N LEU A 10 1.50 1.06 -1.80
CA LEU A 10 2.34 0.41 -2.80
C LEU A 10 1.81 -0.99 -2.99
N GLU A 11 1.21 -1.28 -4.14
CA GLU A 11 0.78 -2.63 -4.46
C GLU A 11 1.91 -3.42 -5.11
N TYR A 12 2.04 -4.68 -4.70
CA TYR A 12 3.04 -5.61 -5.22
C TYR A 12 2.52 -7.05 -5.19
N LYS A 13 3.11 -7.92 -6.01
CA LYS A 13 2.90 -9.37 -5.96
C LYS A 13 3.94 -10.02 -5.07
N SER A 14 3.56 -11.03 -4.31
CA SER A 14 4.50 -11.97 -3.70
C SER A 14 4.95 -13.04 -4.70
N TYR A 15 5.90 -13.88 -4.29
CA TYR A 15 6.50 -14.92 -5.13
C TYR A 15 5.46 -15.98 -5.55
N ASP A 16 4.44 -16.21 -4.71
CA ASP A 16 3.29 -17.06 -5.01
C ASP A 16 2.23 -16.37 -5.91
N GLY A 17 2.49 -15.15 -6.36
CA GLY A 17 1.60 -14.38 -7.23
C GLY A 17 0.45 -13.67 -6.49
N ASN A 18 0.37 -13.79 -5.17
CA ASN A 18 -0.65 -13.10 -4.37
C ASN A 18 -0.39 -11.59 -4.35
N ARG A 19 -1.45 -10.79 -4.50
CA ARG A 19 -1.37 -9.33 -4.45
C ARG A 19 -1.61 -8.84 -3.03
N THR A 20 -0.80 -7.89 -2.62
CA THR A 20 -0.95 -7.18 -1.35
C THR A 20 -0.40 -5.77 -1.52
N PHE A 21 -0.55 -4.92 -0.50
CA PHE A 21 0.03 -3.59 -0.49
C PHE A 21 0.63 -3.21 0.86
N ASP A 22 1.67 -2.37 0.81
CA ASP A 22 2.21 -1.64 1.97
C ASP A 22 1.54 -0.25 2.05
N ILE A 23 1.31 0.28 3.27
CA ILE A 23 0.67 1.59 3.48
C ILE A 23 1.70 2.64 3.93
N PHE A 24 1.57 3.87 3.40
CA PHE A 24 2.43 5.00 3.71
C PHE A 24 1.64 6.30 3.87
N GLU A 25 2.02 7.14 4.82
CA GLU A 25 1.48 8.51 4.93
C GLU A 25 2.07 9.46 3.88
N ILE A 26 3.25 9.14 3.34
CA ILE A 26 4.03 10.02 2.47
C ILE A 26 4.37 9.27 1.18
N PHE A 27 4.02 9.85 0.03
CA PHE A 27 4.26 9.27 -1.29
C PHE A 27 5.74 8.88 -1.52
N SER A 28 6.69 9.75 -1.16
CA SER A 28 8.12 9.48 -1.34
C SER A 28 8.64 8.31 -0.51
N LYS A 29 7.95 7.91 0.58
CA LYS A 29 8.28 6.68 1.31
C LYS A 29 7.82 5.44 0.53
N ALA A 30 6.66 5.50 -0.12
CA ALA A 30 6.18 4.44 -1.00
C ALA A 30 7.13 4.23 -2.19
N GLU A 31 7.63 5.33 -2.79
CA GLU A 31 8.62 5.25 -3.87
C GLU A 31 9.93 4.58 -3.42
N LYS A 32 10.48 5.00 -2.27
CA LYS A 32 11.68 4.36 -1.71
C LYS A 32 11.48 2.89 -1.40
N ARG A 33 10.29 2.49 -0.94
CA ARG A 33 9.97 1.07 -0.73
C ARG A 33 9.94 0.30 -2.04
N ALA A 34 9.29 0.85 -3.07
CA ALA A 34 9.22 0.24 -4.39
C ALA A 34 10.61 -0.04 -4.97
N GLU A 35 11.50 0.96 -4.95
CA GLU A 35 12.88 0.80 -5.42
C GLU A 35 13.66 -0.26 -4.63
N LYS A 36 13.40 -0.38 -3.32
CA LYS A 36 14.03 -1.40 -2.48
C LYS A 36 13.54 -2.80 -2.84
N ILE A 37 12.24 -2.97 -3.04
CA ILE A 37 11.65 -4.26 -3.45
C ILE A 37 12.24 -4.67 -4.79
N ASP A 38 12.17 -3.79 -5.78
CA ASP A 38 12.64 -4.04 -7.14
C ASP A 38 14.12 -4.49 -7.22
N LYS A 39 14.98 -3.89 -6.39
CA LYS A 39 16.43 -4.16 -6.40
C LYS A 39 16.86 -5.35 -5.55
N LEU A 40 16.19 -5.61 -4.42
CA LEU A 40 16.72 -6.47 -3.36
C LEU A 40 15.83 -7.64 -3.00
N ASP A 41 14.58 -7.65 -3.47
CA ASP A 41 13.57 -8.56 -2.99
C ASP A 41 12.90 -9.26 -4.18
N TYR A 42 13.65 -10.17 -4.82
CA TYR A 42 13.21 -10.97 -5.97
C TYR A 42 11.94 -11.80 -5.73
N GLN A 43 11.51 -11.89 -4.47
CA GLN A 43 10.26 -12.53 -4.08
C GLN A 43 9.05 -11.61 -4.24
N TYR A 44 9.24 -10.32 -4.53
CA TYR A 44 8.13 -9.41 -4.72
C TYR A 44 8.34 -8.53 -5.94
N ALA A 45 7.24 -8.29 -6.65
CA ALA A 45 7.22 -7.46 -7.85
C ALA A 45 6.30 -6.24 -7.61
N PRO A 46 6.84 -5.02 -7.49
CA PRO A 46 6.02 -3.83 -7.33
C PRO A 46 5.24 -3.55 -8.62
N LEU A 47 3.99 -3.12 -8.48
CA LEU A 47 3.08 -2.92 -9.62
C LEU A 47 2.69 -1.46 -9.81
N PHE A 48 2.27 -0.79 -8.75
CA PHE A 48 1.91 0.62 -8.80
C PHE A 48 1.82 1.22 -7.40
N ILE A 49 1.93 2.55 -7.35
CA ILE A 49 1.63 3.35 -6.17
C ILE A 49 0.28 4.05 -6.40
N PHE A 50 -0.60 3.97 -5.42
CA PHE A 50 -1.90 4.61 -5.44
C PHE A 50 -2.12 5.49 -4.21
N LYS A 51 -3.14 6.34 -4.28
CA LYS A 51 -3.70 7.10 -3.18
C LYS A 51 -5.16 6.68 -3.00
N ALA A 52 -5.59 6.49 -1.76
CA ALA A 52 -6.97 6.15 -1.43
C ALA A 52 -7.36 6.66 -0.05
N GLU A 53 -8.64 6.57 0.27
CA GLU A 53 -9.19 6.75 1.60
C GLU A 53 -9.18 5.42 2.37
N PHE A 54 -8.41 5.39 3.45
CA PHE A 54 -8.28 4.24 4.34
C PHE A 54 -9.20 4.38 5.55
N ASN A 55 -9.74 3.25 6.00
CA ASN A 55 -10.50 3.14 7.23
C ASN A 55 -9.55 3.15 8.44
N PRO A 56 -9.50 4.22 9.25
CA PRO A 56 -8.58 4.35 10.38
C PRO A 56 -8.82 3.30 11.47
N LYS A 57 -9.95 2.59 11.45
CA LYS A 57 -10.23 1.48 12.38
C LYS A 57 -9.61 0.15 11.95
N ARG A 58 -9.08 0.07 10.72
CA ARG A 58 -8.50 -1.14 10.12
C ARG A 58 -7.02 -1.00 9.82
N ILE A 59 -6.45 0.18 10.04
CA ILE A 59 -5.02 0.43 9.91
C ILE A 59 -4.42 0.70 11.28
N TYR A 60 -3.21 0.21 11.51
CA TYR A 60 -2.50 0.38 12.76
C TYR A 60 -1.00 0.41 12.50
N THR A 61 -0.24 0.88 13.48
CA THR A 61 1.23 0.87 13.40
C THR A 61 1.80 -0.28 14.20
N GLU A 62 2.63 -1.09 13.58
CA GLU A 62 3.37 -2.18 14.21
C GLU A 62 4.85 -2.06 13.84
N ASN A 63 5.74 -2.04 14.83
CA ASN A 63 7.19 -1.86 14.62
C ASN A 63 7.57 -0.64 13.76
N GLY A 64 6.78 0.43 13.83
CA GLY A 64 7.02 1.66 13.07
C GLY A 64 6.55 1.63 11.60
N ALA A 65 5.90 0.56 11.16
CA ALA A 65 5.28 0.43 9.84
C ALA A 65 3.75 0.43 9.95
N TRP A 66 3.05 0.92 8.93
CA TRP A 66 1.60 0.82 8.85
C TRP A 66 1.20 -0.57 8.36
N ASN A 67 0.22 -1.17 9.04
CA ASN A 67 -0.32 -2.49 8.78
C ASN A 67 -1.86 -2.44 8.80
N TYR A 68 -2.52 -3.53 8.43
CA TYR A 68 -3.99 -3.60 8.34
C TYR A 68 -4.54 -5.02 8.53
N ASP A 69 -5.76 -5.12 9.07
CA ASP A 69 -6.36 -6.41 9.46
C ASP A 69 -7.04 -7.16 8.29
N ASP A 70 -7.76 -6.43 7.42
CA ASP A 70 -8.60 -7.02 6.36
C ASP A 70 -8.65 -6.10 5.13
N CYS A 71 -8.11 -6.57 4.02
CA CYS A 71 -8.01 -5.84 2.76
C CYS A 71 -9.35 -5.24 2.29
N MET A 72 -10.47 -5.98 2.41
CA MET A 72 -11.77 -5.56 1.87
C MET A 72 -12.36 -4.34 2.60
N ASP A 73 -12.10 -4.23 3.91
CA ASP A 73 -12.60 -3.15 4.77
C ASP A 73 -11.58 -2.03 5.00
N THR A 74 -10.35 -2.23 4.51
CA THR A 74 -9.20 -1.36 4.82
C THR A 74 -9.26 -0.04 4.05
N LEU A 75 -9.78 -0.03 2.84
CA LEU A 75 -9.86 1.17 2.01
C LEU A 75 -11.15 1.20 1.18
N ASP A 76 -11.58 2.41 0.80
CA ASP A 76 -12.67 2.58 -0.15
C ASP A 76 -12.14 2.48 -1.58
N TYR A 77 -12.46 1.36 -2.25
CA TYR A 77 -12.00 1.10 -3.62
C TYR A 77 -12.44 2.15 -4.63
N ASN A 78 -13.53 2.90 -4.36
CA ASN A 78 -13.99 3.97 -5.25
C ASN A 78 -13.10 5.22 -5.20
N THR A 79 -12.23 5.31 -4.18
CA THR A 79 -11.33 6.46 -3.97
C THR A 79 -9.92 6.20 -4.49
N ILE A 80 -9.66 5.00 -5.01
CA ILE A 80 -8.33 4.63 -5.53
C ILE A 80 -8.00 5.52 -6.73
N LYS A 81 -6.88 6.23 -6.61
CA LYS A 81 -6.22 6.91 -7.71
C LYS A 81 -4.81 6.38 -7.86
N ILE A 82 -4.55 5.69 -8.98
CA ILE A 82 -3.19 5.28 -9.35
C ILE A 82 -2.36 6.54 -9.66
N LEU A 83 -1.18 6.63 -9.06
CA LEU A 83 -0.27 7.76 -9.20
C LEU A 83 0.96 7.40 -10.03
N LYS A 84 1.41 6.14 -9.98
CA LYS A 84 2.61 5.67 -10.68
C LYS A 84 2.50 4.19 -10.98
N HIS A 85 2.69 3.79 -12.23
CA HIS A 85 2.89 2.39 -12.60
C HIS A 85 4.36 2.02 -12.46
N LEU A 86 4.62 0.80 -11.99
CA LEU A 86 5.92 0.22 -11.73
C LEU A 86 5.98 -1.12 -12.47
N SER A 87 7.01 -1.31 -13.28
CA SER A 87 7.14 -2.40 -14.25
C SER A 87 8.57 -2.89 -14.32
#